data_AF-A0A1J5QS10-F1
#
_entry.id   AF-A0A1J5QS10-F1
#
_cell.length_a   1.000
_cell.length_b   1.000
_cell.length_c   1.000
_cell.angle_alpha   90.00
_cell.angle_beta   90.00
_cell.angle_gamma   90.00
#
_symmetry.space_group_name_H-M   'P 1'
#
loop_
_entity.id
_entity.type
_entity.pdbx_description
1 polymer ?
#
loop_
_entity_poly.entity_id
_entity_poly.type
_entity_poly.pdbx_seq_one_letter_code
_entity_poly.pdbx_strand_id
1 'polypeptide(L)'
;MAKSKRYGFPPIVTRKNLDPGLHLHLQQALLDAQNSLAGRRLLESLDLKRFLLPQESWFSGIQELADMLDGTHAPIPLDDIYETA
;
A
#
# COMPACT_ATOMS: atom_id res chain seq x y z
N MET A 1 -5.41 14.55 2.94
CA MET A 1 -4.30 13.68 3.41
C MET A 1 -3.12 13.84 2.46
N ALA A 2 -1.95 14.22 2.95
CA ALA A 2 -0.76 14.38 2.11
C ALA A 2 -0.34 13.02 1.55
N LYS A 3 -0.49 12.84 0.24
CA LYS A 3 -0.11 11.61 -0.45
C LYS A 3 1.38 11.70 -0.73
N SER A 4 2.20 10.85 -0.10
CA SER A 4 3.59 10.72 -0.54
C SER A 4 3.60 10.28 -2.00
N LYS A 5 4.23 11.08 -2.86
CA LYS A 5 4.40 10.78 -4.28
C LYS A 5 5.18 9.49 -4.51
N ARG A 6 6.04 9.14 -3.55
CA ARG A 6 7.03 8.06 -3.65
C ARG A 6 6.66 6.78 -2.90
N TYR A 7 5.85 6.86 -1.84
CA TYR A 7 5.59 5.71 -0.96
C TYR A 7 4.16 5.17 -0.95
N GLY A 8 3.24 5.79 -1.71
CA GLY A 8 1.88 5.28 -1.86
C GLY A 8 1.11 5.14 -0.54
N PHE A 9 0.01 4.37 -0.58
CA PHE A 9 -0.71 3.91 0.61
C PHE A 9 -0.18 2.51 0.97
N PRO A 10 0.02 2.17 2.25
CA PRO A 10 0.61 0.89 2.64
C PRO A 10 -0.23 -0.30 2.11
N PRO A 11 0.42 -1.40 1.69
CA PRO A 11 -0.27 -2.60 1.26
C PRO A 11 -0.95 -3.29 2.45
N ILE A 12 -2.02 -4.03 2.17
CA ILE A 12 -2.52 -5.04 3.10
C ILE A 12 -1.71 -6.31 2.91
N VAL A 13 -1.14 -6.82 3.99
CA VAL A 13 -0.27 -8.00 3.98
C VAL A 13 -0.87 -9.12 4.83
N THR A 14 -0.45 -10.35 4.54
CA THR A 14 -0.82 -11.54 5.32
C THR A 14 0.45 -12.25 5.80
N ARG A 15 0.31 -13.10 6.83
CA ARG A 15 1.41 -13.97 7.28
C ARG A 15 1.80 -14.95 6.17
N LYS A 16 3.09 -15.29 6.08
CA LYS A 16 3.64 -16.19 5.05
C LYS A 16 2.94 -17.56 4.98
N ASN A 17 2.51 -18.08 6.12
CA ASN A 17 1.89 -19.41 6.24
C ASN A 17 0.36 -19.34 6.32
N LEU A 18 -0.26 -18.29 5.77
CA LEU A 18 -1.71 -18.26 5.62
C LEU A 18 -2.13 -19.30 4.57
N ASP A 19 -3.26 -19.97 4.81
CA ASP A 19 -3.86 -20.85 3.81
C ASP A 19 -4.07 -20.09 2.48
N PRO A 20 -3.63 -20.63 1.32
CA PRO A 20 -3.77 -19.95 0.03
C PRO A 20 -5.22 -19.68 -0.37
N GLY A 21 -6.14 -20.59 -0.04
CA GLY A 21 -7.57 -20.42 -0.33
C GLY A 21 -8.18 -19.28 0.48
N LEU A 22 -7.80 -19.16 1.75
CA LEU A 22 -8.17 -18.04 2.61
C LEU A 22 -7.55 -16.72 2.15
N HIS A 23 -6.30 -16.74 1.70
CA HIS A 23 -5.64 -15.55 1.13
C HIS A 23 -6.44 -15.00 -0.06
N LEU A 24 -6.80 -15.87 -1.02
CA LEU A 24 -7.57 -15.48 -2.19
C LEU A 24 -8.97 -14.98 -1.83
N HIS A 25 -9.65 -15.62 -0.89
CA HIS A 25 -10.96 -15.16 -0.41
C HIS A 25 -10.89 -13.77 0.22
N LEU A 26 -9.89 -13.50 1.07
CA LEU A 26 -9.71 -12.20 1.69
C LEU A 26 -9.38 -11.12 0.64
N GLN A 27 -8.49 -11.44 -0.30
CA GLN A 27 -8.15 -10.53 -1.39
C GLN A 27 -9.38 -10.17 -2.22
N GLN A 28 -10.18 -11.16 -2.62
CA GLN A 28 -11.39 -10.93 -3.41
C GLN A 28 -12.42 -10.09 -2.63
N ALA A 29 -12.63 -10.40 -1.35
CA ALA A 29 -13.56 -9.64 -0.50
C ALA A 29 -13.18 -8.15 -0.40
N LEU A 30 -11.88 -7.83 -0.34
CA LEU A 30 -11.40 -6.44 -0.34
C LEU A 30 -11.57 -5.76 -1.70
N LEU A 31 -11.24 -6.45 -2.80
CA LEU A 31 -11.42 -5.91 -4.16
C LEU A 31 -12.90 -5.61 -4.46
N ASP A 32 -13.80 -6.45 -3.96
CA ASP A 32 -15.25 -6.29 -4.12
C ASP A 32 -15.90 -5.41 -3.05
N ALA A 33 -15.13 -4.80 -2.14
CA ALA A 33 -15.69 -4.06 -1.01
C ALA A 33 -16.69 -2.98 -1.43
N GLN A 34 -16.44 -2.27 -2.54
CA GLN A 34 -17.33 -1.24 -3.08
C GLN A 34 -18.72 -1.79 -3.49
N ASN A 35 -18.83 -3.10 -3.77
CA ASN A 35 -20.05 -3.74 -4.25
C ASN A 35 -21.02 -4.08 -3.10
N SER A 36 -20.56 -4.14 -1.85
CA SER A 36 -21.38 -4.47 -0.68
C SER A 36 -21.63 -3.25 0.24
N LEU A 37 -22.73 -3.25 0.99
CA LEU A 37 -23.01 -2.20 1.97
C LEU A 37 -21.95 -2.14 3.07
N ALA A 38 -21.54 -3.31 3.59
CA ALA A 38 -20.52 -3.40 4.62
C ALA A 38 -19.16 -2.91 4.12
N GLY A 39 -18.76 -3.29 2.90
CA GLY A 39 -17.49 -2.84 2.31
C GLY A 39 -17.48 -1.35 1.97
N ARG A 40 -18.60 -0.76 1.53
CA ARG A 40 -18.68 0.71 1.36
C ARG A 40 -18.51 1.47 2.68
N ARG A 41 -19.10 0.98 3.77
CA ARG A 41 -18.92 1.55 5.12
C ARG A 41 -17.47 1.45 5.59
N LEU A 42 -16.81 0.31 5.33
CA LEU A 42 -15.39 0.15 5.62
C LEU A 42 -14.54 1.17 4.84
N LEU A 43 -14.76 1.28 3.53
CA LEU A 43 -14.03 2.22 2.67
C LEU A 43 -14.19 3.67 3.14
N GLU A 44 -15.41 4.08 3.49
CA GLU A 44 -15.70 5.40 4.05
C GLU A 44 -14.96 5.65 5.36
N SER A 45 -14.95 4.67 6.29
CA SER A 45 -14.26 4.80 7.57
C SER A 45 -12.73 4.94 7.44
N LEU A 46 -12.17 4.50 6.31
CA LEU A 46 -10.74 4.56 6.01
C LEU A 46 -10.38 5.73 5.08
N ASP A 47 -11.36 6.56 4.68
CA ASP A 47 -11.20 7.59 3.64
C ASP A 47 -10.62 7.02 2.33
N LEU A 48 -11.07 5.81 1.95
CA LEU A 48 -10.65 5.10 0.75
C LEU A 48 -11.78 5.04 -0.28
N LYS A 49 -11.40 5.04 -1.56
CA LYS A 49 -12.36 4.83 -2.67
C LYS A 49 -12.54 3.35 -3.01
N ARG A 50 -11.45 2.58 -2.98
CA ARG A 50 -11.41 1.15 -3.34
C ARG A 50 -10.07 0.54 -2.96
N PHE A 51 -10.03 -0.78 -2.92
CA PHE A 51 -8.79 -1.55 -2.97
C PHE A 51 -8.41 -1.87 -4.42
N LEU A 52 -7.12 -2.11 -4.65
CA LEU A 52 -6.55 -2.44 -5.96
C LEU A 52 -5.64 -3.66 -5.80
N LEU A 53 -5.49 -4.43 -6.88
CA LEU A 53 -4.43 -5.44 -6.93
C LEU A 53 -3.06 -4.74 -6.84
N PRO A 54 -2.14 -5.27 -6.02
CA PRO A 54 -0.83 -4.67 -5.86
C PRO A 54 -0.04 -4.79 -7.17
N GLN A 55 0.70 -3.74 -7.51
CA GLN A 55 1.76 -3.80 -8.50
C GLN A 55 3.08 -3.61 -7.76
N GLU A 56 4.04 -4.50 -7.99
CA GLU A 56 5.31 -4.50 -7.26
C GLU A 56 6.06 -3.17 -7.40
N SER A 57 5.99 -2.55 -8.58
CA SER A 57 6.57 -1.23 -8.86
C SER A 57 6.02 -0.09 -8.00
N TRP A 58 4.83 -0.24 -7.40
CA TRP A 58 4.28 0.78 -6.49
C TRP A 58 5.03 0.87 -5.15
N PHE A 59 5.83 -0.15 -4.82
CA PHE A 59 6.56 -0.25 -3.55
C PHE A 59 8.07 -0.05 -3.73
N SER A 60 8.55 0.30 -4.93
CA SER A 60 9.98 0.48 -5.20
C SER A 60 10.62 1.53 -4.30
N GLY A 61 9.90 2.61 -3.98
CA GLY A 61 10.39 3.63 -3.06
C GLY A 61 10.69 3.08 -1.66
N ILE A 62 9.96 2.07 -1.18
CA ILE A 62 10.23 1.43 0.11
C ILE A 62 11.53 0.62 0.05
N GLN A 63 11.79 -0.07 -1.07
CA GLN A 63 13.06 -0.76 -1.29
C GLN A 63 14.22 0.23 -1.33
N GLU A 64 14.08 1.33 -2.10
CA GLU A 64 15.08 2.41 -2.15
C GLU A 64 15.41 2.96 -0.76
N LEU A 65 14.39 3.18 0.09
CA LEU A 65 14.57 3.65 1.45
C LEU A 65 15.30 2.61 2.34
N ALA A 66 14.96 1.33 2.20
CA ALA A 66 15.62 0.25 2.94
C ALA A 66 17.12 0.16 2.58
N ASP A 67 17.43 0.26 1.29
CA ASP A 67 18.80 0.25 0.73
C ASP A 67 19.62 1.50 1.13
N MET A 68 18.97 2.57 1.58
CA MET A 68 19.67 3.74 2.16
C MET A 68 19.95 3.54 3.64
N LEU A 69 19.00 2.95 4.35
CA LEU A 69 19.11 2.73 5.79
C LEU A 69 20.08 1.59 6.14
N ASP A 70 20.31 0.64 5.21
CA ASP A 70 21.31 -0.41 5.37
C ASP A 70 22.76 0.05 5.05
N GLY A 71 22.93 1.31 4.63
CA GLY A 71 24.22 1.95 4.35
C GLY A 71 24.85 1.57 3.01
N THR A 72 24.13 0.89 2.12
CA THR A 72 24.65 0.49 0.81
C THR A 72 24.51 1.59 -0.25
N HIS A 73 23.69 2.63 0.00
CA HIS A 73 23.44 3.73 -0.94
C HIS A 73 23.40 5.10 -0.25
N ALA A 74 23.73 6.16 -0.99
CA ALA A 74 23.66 7.54 -0.50
C ALA A 74 22.19 7.98 -0.26
N PRO A 75 21.89 8.76 0.80
CA PRO A 75 20.53 9.19 1.12
C PRO A 75 19.93 10.08 0.01
N ILE A 76 18.65 9.88 -0.30
CA ILE A 76 17.89 10.76 -1.20
C ILE A 76 17.73 12.16 -0.55
N PRO A 77 17.93 13.26 -1.31
CA PRO A 77 17.59 14.61 -0.85
C PRO A 77 16.11 14.72 -0.45
N LEU A 78 15.81 15.31 0.71
CA LEU A 78 14.44 15.41 1.25
C LEU A 78 13.42 16.05 0.28
N ASP A 79 13.90 16.96 -0.58
CA ASP A 79 13.11 17.67 -1.59
C ASP A 79 12.57 16.72 -2.69
N ASP A 80 13.16 15.53 -2.85
CA ASP A 80 12.71 14.49 -3.78
C ASP A 80 11.71 13.50 -3.17
N ILE A 81 11.33 13.69 -1.90
CA ILE A 81 10.47 12.77 -1.13
C ILE A 81 9.07 13.36 -0.88
N TYR A 82 8.97 14.67 -0.69
CA TYR A 82 7.72 15.38 -0.45
C TYR A 82 7.51 16.48 -1.50
N GLU A 83 6.27 16.74 -1.92
CA GLU A 83 5.98 17.95 -2.70
C GLU A 83 6.05 19.16 -1.76
N THR A 84 6.95 20.11 -2.04
CA THR A 84 6.89 21.46 -1.46
C THR A 84 5.66 22.17 -2.01
N ALA A 85 4.88 22.77 -1.10
CA ALA A 85 3.66 23.51 -1.37
C ALA A 85 3.87 24.74 -2.27
#